data_AF-A6JZI2-F1
#
_entry.id   AF-A6JZI2-F1
#
_cell.length_a   1.000
_cell.length_b   1.000
_cell.length_c   1.000
_cell.angle_alpha   90.00
_cell.angle_beta   90.00
_cell.angle_gamma   90.00
#
_symmetry.space_group_name_H-M   'P 1'
#
loop_
_entity.id
_entity.type
_entity.pdbx_description
1 polymer ?
#
loop_
_entity_poly.entity_id
_entity_poly.type
_entity_poly.pdbx_seq_one_letter_code
_entity_poly.pdbx_strand_id
1 'polypeptide(L)'
;MEAVVNLYQELMKCADPRIQNYPLMGSPLLITSILLTYVYFVLSLGPRIMANRKPFQLRGFMIVYNFSLVTLSLYIVYEVGWNA
;
A
#
# COMPACT_ATOMS: atom_id res chain seq x y z
N MET A 1 -1.56 0.12 28.14
CA MET A 1 -1.88 1.11 27.09
C MET A 1 -0.91 2.28 27.06
N GLU A 2 -0.52 2.83 28.21
CA GLU A 2 0.33 4.03 28.27
C GLU A 2 1.72 3.87 27.65
N ALA A 3 2.39 2.72 27.84
CA ALA A 3 3.69 2.47 27.21
C ALA A 3 3.63 2.53 25.66
N VAL A 4 2.53 2.06 25.06
CA VAL A 4 2.34 2.07 23.60
C VAL A 4 2.08 3.49 23.10
N VAL A 5 1.28 4.25 23.84
CA VAL A 5 1.01 5.67 23.52
C VAL A 5 2.27 6.51 23.66
N ASN A 6 3.06 6.28 24.71
CA ASN A 6 4.32 6.99 24.92
C ASN A 6 5.33 6.65 23.83
N LEU A 7 5.48 5.37 23.46
CA LEU A 7 6.32 4.96 22.34
C LEU A 7 5.87 5.61 21.02
N TYR A 8 4.56 5.65 20.76
CA TYR A 8 4.02 6.31 19.57
C TYR A 8 4.36 7.81 19.55
N GLN A 9 4.20 8.49 20.68
CA GLN A 9 4.53 9.91 20.79
C GLN A 9 6.03 10.17 20.57
N GLU A 10 6.91 9.32 21.12
CA GLU A 10 8.36 9.43 20.87
C GLU A 10 8.71 9.22 19.39
N LEU A 11 8.10 8.23 18.72
CA LEU A 11 8.32 8.00 17.29
C LEU A 11 7.81 9.16 16.42
N MET A 12 6.66 9.73 16.77
CA MET A 12 6.08 10.85 16.04
C MET A 12 6.88 12.15 16.16
N LYS A 13 7.65 12.35 17.24
CA LYS A 13 8.57 13.50 17.35
C LYS A 13 9.66 13.50 16.26
N CYS A 14 10.04 12.34 15.76
CA CYS A 14 11.04 12.18 14.71
C CYS A 14 10.44 12.21 13.29
N ALA A 15 9.12 12.32 13.15
CA ALA A 15 8.46 12.31 11.85
C ALA A 15 8.65 13.63 11.10
N ASP A 16 8.85 13.57 9.78
CA ASP A 16 8.98 14.76 8.94
C ASP A 16 7.61 15.46 8.78
N PRO A 17 7.46 16.73 9.20
CA PRO A 17 6.19 17.45 9.10
C PRO A 17 5.74 17.70 7.66
N ARG A 18 6.66 17.67 6.67
CA ARG A 18 6.35 17.94 5.25
C ARG A 18 5.41 16.90 4.65
N ILE A 19 5.48 15.67 5.13
CA ILE A 19 4.69 14.54 4.62
C ILE A 19 3.44 14.26 5.46
N GLN A 20 3.19 15.03 6.52
CA GLN A 20 2.09 14.75 7.46
C GLN A 20 0.70 14.78 6.80
N ASN A 21 0.51 15.65 5.80
CA ASN A 21 -0.74 15.79 5.07
C ASN A 21 -0.89 14.78 3.92
N TYR A 22 0.12 13.93 3.69
CA TYR A 22 0.04 12.95 2.62
C TYR A 22 -0.97 11.86 2.99
N PRO A 23 -1.68 11.31 1.99
CA PRO A 23 -2.55 10.18 2.21
C PRO A 23 -1.81 9.05 2.93
N LEU A 24 -2.47 8.40 3.89
CA LEU A 24 -1.96 7.28 4.69
C LEU A 24 -0.86 7.65 5.72
N MET A 25 -0.33 8.87 5.75
CA MET A 25 0.73 9.27 6.70
C MET A 25 0.22 9.74 8.06
N GLY A 26 -1.10 9.94 8.22
CA GLY A 26 -1.67 10.48 9.47
C GLY A 26 -1.66 9.51 10.65
N SER A 27 -1.80 8.20 10.42
CA SER A 27 -1.73 7.19 11.49
C SER A 27 -1.29 5.83 10.95
N PRO A 28 -0.39 5.12 11.65
CA PRO A 28 0.06 3.79 11.25
C PRO A 28 -1.06 2.73 11.33
N LEU A 29 -2.12 3.00 12.10
CA LEU A 29 -3.25 2.08 12.25
C LEU A 29 -3.99 1.87 10.92
N LEU A 30 -4.12 2.93 10.12
CA LEU A 30 -4.85 2.87 8.86
C LEU A 30 -4.12 1.98 7.84
N ILE A 31 -2.81 2.16 7.68
CA ILE A 31 -1.97 1.31 6.80
C ILE A 31 -2.01 -0.14 7.30
N THR A 32 -1.84 -0.35 8.61
CA THR A 32 -1.85 -1.70 9.20
C THR A 32 -3.18 -2.41 8.95
N SER A 33 -4.30 -1.70 9.12
CA SER A 33 -5.63 -2.27 8.83
C SER A 33 -5.76 -2.68 7.37
N ILE A 34 -5.34 -1.85 6.42
CA ILE A 34 -5.42 -2.16 4.99
C ILE A 34 -4.61 -3.43 4.67
N LEU A 35 -3.39 -3.53 5.21
CA LEU A 35 -2.53 -4.69 5.00
C LEU A 35 -3.12 -5.97 5.60
N LEU A 36 -3.65 -5.90 6.83
CA LEU A 36 -4.32 -7.04 7.46
C LEU A 36 -5.52 -7.51 6.66
N THR A 37 -6.36 -6.58 6.19
CA THR A 37 -7.50 -6.90 5.31
C THR A 37 -7.03 -7.51 4.00
N TYR A 38 -5.98 -6.98 3.37
CA TYR A 38 -5.39 -7.53 2.14
C TYR A 38 -4.90 -8.97 2.34
N VAL A 39 -4.12 -9.23 3.38
CA VAL A 39 -3.59 -10.57 3.67
C VAL A 39 -4.72 -11.55 3.95
N TYR A 40 -5.70 -11.16 4.76
CA TYR A 40 -6.88 -11.99 5.01
C TYR A 40 -7.65 -12.30 3.71
N PHE A 41 -7.81 -11.29 2.85
CA PHE A 41 -8.50 -11.45 1.58
C PHE A 41 -7.76 -12.40 0.65
N VAL A 42 -6.46 -12.24 0.45
CA VAL A 42 -5.68 -13.05 -0.50
C VAL A 42 -5.48 -14.48 -0.02
N LEU A 43 -5.25 -14.70 1.28
CA LEU A 43 -4.92 -16.03 1.80
C LEU A 43 -6.15 -16.89 2.14
N SER A 44 -7.24 -16.27 2.61
CA SER A 44 -8.38 -17.01 3.14
C SER A 44 -9.64 -16.79 2.29
N LEU A 45 -10.09 -15.54 2.18
CA LEU A 45 -11.40 -15.25 1.60
C LEU A 45 -11.41 -15.47 0.08
N GLY A 46 -10.40 -14.98 -0.63
CA GLY A 46 -10.25 -15.08 -2.08
C GLY A 46 -10.23 -16.53 -2.57
N PRO A 47 -9.34 -17.40 -2.06
CA PRO A 47 -9.30 -18.81 -2.47
C PRO A 47 -10.62 -19.55 -2.19
N ARG A 48 -11.29 -19.26 -1.06
CA ARG A 48 -12.60 -19.85 -0.75
C ARG A 48 -13.69 -19.44 -1.73
N ILE A 49 -13.73 -18.18 -2.14
CA ILE A 49 -14.68 -17.68 -3.14
C ILE A 49 -14.37 -18.25 -4.54
N MET A 50 -13.09 -18.44 -4.85
CA MET A 50 -12.63 -18.93 -6.16
C MET A 50 -12.64 -20.46 -6.29
N ALA A 51 -12.77 -21.21 -5.19
CA ALA A 51 -12.70 -22.68 -5.19
C ALA A 51 -13.68 -23.37 -6.16
N ASN A 52 -14.87 -22.79 -6.35
CA ASN A 52 -15.91 -23.34 -7.22
C ASN A 52 -16.17 -22.48 -8.48
N ARG A 53 -15.24 -21.58 -8.83
CA ARG A 53 -15.39 -20.66 -9.97
C ARG A 53 -14.24 -20.83 -10.95
N LYS A 54 -14.53 -20.72 -12.24
CA LYS A 54 -13.48 -20.72 -13.28
C LYS A 54 -12.60 -19.47 -13.14
N PRO A 55 -11.30 -19.57 -13.47
CA PRO A 55 -10.39 -18.42 -13.44
C PRO A 55 -10.90 -17.26 -14.30
N PHE A 56 -10.79 -16.04 -13.79
CA PHE A 56 -11.16 -14.84 -14.53
C PHE A 56 -10.15 -14.56 -15.65
N GLN A 57 -10.64 -14.29 -16.86
CA GLN A 57 -9.78 -13.85 -17.96
C GLN A 57 -9.51 -12.34 -17.85
N LEU A 58 -8.46 -11.97 -17.12
CA LEU A 58 -8.08 -10.58 -16.87
C LEU A 58 -7.00 -10.05 -17.82
N ARG A 59 -6.81 -10.70 -18.99
CA ARG A 59 -5.68 -10.40 -19.89
C ARG A 59 -5.59 -8.92 -20.29
N GLY A 60 -6.71 -8.32 -20.72
CA GLY A 60 -6.73 -6.90 -21.09
C GLY A 60 -6.40 -5.98 -19.91
N PHE A 61 -6.97 -6.26 -18.73
CA PHE A 61 -6.70 -5.52 -17.51
C PHE A 61 -5.22 -5.62 -17.09
N MET A 62 -4.63 -6.82 -17.18
CA MET A 62 -3.21 -7.03 -16.86
C MET A 62 -2.28 -6.26 -17.79
N ILE A 63 -2.61 -6.13 -19.08
CA ILE A 63 -1.81 -5.34 -20.03
C ILE A 63 -1.82 -3.86 -19.61
N VAL A 64 -3.00 -3.28 -19.35
CA VAL A 64 -3.14 -1.88 -18.94
C VAL A 64 -2.43 -1.62 -17.60
N TYR A 65 -2.58 -2.56 -16.65
CA TYR A 65 -1.93 -2.48 -15.35
C TYR A 65 -0.40 -2.46 -15.47
N ASN A 66 0.18 -3.43 -16.19
CA ASN A 66 1.64 -3.51 -16.34
C ASN A 66 2.20 -2.33 -17.13
N PHE A 67 1.50 -1.86 -18.16
CA PHE A 67 1.91 -0.67 -18.90
C PHE A 67 1.95 0.56 -17.99
N SER A 68 0.88 0.80 -17.24
CA SER A 68 0.80 1.89 -16.26
C SER A 68 1.93 1.80 -15.22
N LEU A 69 2.22 0.59 -14.74
CA LEU A 69 3.28 0.35 -13.77
C LEU A 69 4.67 0.72 -14.31
N VAL A 70 4.97 0.34 -15.56
CA VAL A 70 6.24 0.73 -16.22
C VAL A 70 6.31 2.24 -16.41
N THR A 71 5.25 2.87 -16.90
CA THR A 71 5.22 4.34 -17.08
C THR A 71 5.43 5.08 -15.76
N LEU A 72 4.76 4.67 -14.68
CA LEU A 72 4.94 5.26 -13.35
C LEU A 72 6.34 5.00 -12.80
N SER A 73 6.92 3.82 -13.04
CA SER A 73 8.28 3.51 -12.60
C SER A 73 9.31 4.39 -13.31
N LEU A 74 9.14 4.61 -14.63
CA LEU A 74 9.97 5.55 -15.39
C LEU A 74 9.84 6.98 -14.87
N TYR A 75 8.62 7.41 -14.53
CA TYR A 75 8.39 8.73 -13.92
C TYR A 75 9.12 8.87 -12.58
N ILE A 76 9.02 7.88 -11.69
CA ILE A 76 9.71 7.90 -10.39
C ILE A 76 11.23 7.96 -10.61
N VAL A 77 11.78 7.16 -11.53
CA VAL A 77 13.22 7.17 -11.85
C VAL A 77 13.65 8.51 -12.43
N TYR A 78 12.83 9.13 -13.28
CA TYR A 78 13.13 10.46 -13.81
C TYR A 78 13.10 11.52 -12.70
N GLU A 79 12.04 11.57 -11.90
CA GLU A 79 11.90 12.54 -10.81
C GLU A 79 13.03 12.40 -9.78
N VAL A 80 13.31 11.17 -9.33
CA VAL A 80 14.35 10.92 -8.32
C VAL A 80 15.75 10.97 -8.92
N GLY A 81 15.94 10.56 -10.17
CA GLY A 81 17.27 10.49 -10.79
C GLY A 81 17.74 11.79 -11.43
N TRP A 82 16.81 12.63 -11.90
CA TRP A 82 17.12 13.91 -12.52
C TRP A 82 17.01 15.09 -11.54
N ASN A 83 16.12 15.01 -10.54
CA ASN A 83 15.94 16.07 -9.54
C ASN A 83 16.60 15.76 -8.16
N ALA A 84 17.54 14.80 -8.09
CA ALA A 84 18.35 14.55 -6.88
C ALA A 84 19.76 15.16 -6.96
#